data_AF-A0A536X6X3-F1
#
_entry.id   AF-A0A536X6X3-F1
#
_cell.length_a   1.000
_cell.length_b   1.000
_cell.length_c   1.000
_cell.angle_alpha   90.00
_cell.angle_beta   90.00
_cell.angle_gamma   90.00
#
_symmetry.space_group_name_H-M   'P 1'
#
loop_
_entity.id
_entity.type
_entity.pdbx_description
1 polymer ?
#
loop_
_entity_poly.entity_id
_entity_poly.type
_entity_poly.pdbx_seq_one_letter_code
_entity_poly.pdbx_strand_id
1 'polypeptide(L)'
;MPKHSRTVGSTLPNAGALWSTAPPSIEAVTKTYTEWFSQASKLRDEALRFAQDRFTKELEAATQFARCTNPAEVFALEAEFASKTAADYLAEGQKMVELIRELAEGVSSSPKAHKTHH
;
A
#
# COMPACT_ATOMS: atom_id res chain seq x y z
N MET A 1 28.91 20.21 -0.33
CA MET A 1 27.55 19.82 0.08
C MET A 1 27.23 18.45 -0.51
N PRO A 2 27.26 17.35 0.25
CA PRO A 2 26.91 16.06 -0.30
C PRO A 2 25.39 15.88 -0.29
N LYS A 3 24.81 15.56 -1.44
CA LYS A 3 23.39 15.23 -1.61
C LYS A 3 23.16 13.83 -1.06
N HIS A 4 22.42 13.70 0.04
CA HIS A 4 21.92 12.41 0.50
C HIS A 4 20.77 11.95 -0.40
N SER A 5 21.09 11.15 -1.42
CA SER A 5 20.10 10.33 -2.10
C SER A 5 19.61 9.26 -1.11
N ARG A 6 18.41 9.47 -0.56
CA ARG A 6 17.70 8.48 0.24
C ARG A 6 17.41 7.29 -0.66
N THR A 7 18.15 6.20 -0.49
CA THR A 7 17.87 4.92 -1.13
C THR A 7 16.51 4.45 -0.62
N VAL A 8 15.47 4.63 -1.42
CA VAL A 8 14.22 3.90 -1.24
C VAL A 8 14.58 2.44 -1.47
N GLY A 9 14.63 1.66 -0.38
CA GLY A 9 14.89 0.23 -0.43
C GLY A 9 13.85 -0.42 -1.32
N SER A 10 14.28 -0.88 -2.50
CA SER A 10 13.48 -1.69 -3.39
C SER A 10 12.94 -2.90 -2.62
N THR A 11 11.63 -2.95 -2.44
CA THR A 11 10.88 -4.06 -1.82
C THR A 11 10.79 -5.29 -2.72
N LEU A 12 11.44 -5.29 -3.89
CA LEU A 12 11.70 -6.52 -4.63
C LEU A 12 12.77 -7.31 -3.86
N PRO A 13 12.62 -8.64 -3.70
CA PRO A 13 13.70 -9.49 -3.26
C PRO A 13 14.94 -9.13 -4.09
N ASN A 14 16.02 -8.70 -3.44
CA ASN A 14 17.24 -8.33 -4.14
C ASN A 14 17.70 -9.55 -4.95
N ALA A 15 17.40 -9.53 -6.26
CA ALA A 15 17.71 -10.64 -7.14
C ALA A 15 19.20 -10.98 -7.05
N GLY A 16 20.07 -9.99 -6.86
CA GLY A 16 21.52 -10.19 -6.69
C GLY A 16 21.91 -10.94 -5.41
N ALA A 17 21.14 -10.82 -4.33
CA ALA A 17 21.40 -11.56 -3.09
C ALA A 17 21.02 -13.05 -3.23
N LEU A 18 20.03 -13.37 -4.05
CA LEU A 18 19.60 -14.75 -4.34
C LEU A 18 20.67 -15.59 -5.05
N TRP A 19 21.54 -14.96 -5.85
CA TRP A 19 22.59 -15.66 -6.61
C TRP A 19 23.91 -15.84 -5.86
N SER A 20 24.08 -15.16 -4.71
CA SER A 20 25.38 -15.09 -4.00
C SER A 20 25.42 -15.87 -2.69
N THR A 21 24.32 -16.52 -2.31
CA THR A 21 24.23 -17.36 -1.10
C THR A 21 23.85 -18.79 -1.49
N ALA A 22 24.26 -19.78 -0.68
CA ALA A 22 23.84 -21.18 -0.83
C ALA A 22 22.34 -21.26 -1.15
N PRO A 23 21.90 -22.13 -2.08
CA PRO A 23 20.53 -22.14 -2.56
C PRO A 23 19.59 -22.27 -1.36
N PRO A 24 18.63 -21.35 -1.16
CA PRO A 24 17.65 -21.48 -0.11
C PRO A 24 16.93 -22.81 -0.26
N SER A 25 16.59 -23.47 0.85
CA SER A 25 15.78 -24.69 0.77
C SER A 25 14.47 -24.38 0.04
N ILE A 26 13.96 -25.35 -0.74
CA ILE A 26 12.69 -25.20 -1.46
C ILE A 26 11.59 -24.75 -0.48
N GLU A 27 11.59 -25.29 0.74
CA GLU A 27 10.67 -24.91 1.82
C GLU A 27 10.75 -23.42 2.20
N ALA A 28 11.96 -22.87 2.34
CA ALA A 28 12.17 -21.46 2.65
C ALA A 28 11.68 -20.55 1.51
N VAL A 29 11.90 -20.96 0.26
CA VAL A 29 11.39 -20.24 -0.92
C VAL A 29 9.86 -20.28 -0.95
N THR A 30 9.26 -21.46 -0.84
CA THR A 30 7.79 -21.61 -0.88
C THR A 30 7.13 -20.79 0.21
N LYS A 31 7.64 -20.84 1.46
CA LYS A 31 7.10 -20.05 2.57
C LYS A 31 7.14 -18.55 2.28
N THR A 32 8.29 -18.04 1.82
CA THR A 32 8.46 -16.61 1.51
C THR A 32 7.51 -16.15 0.40
N TYR A 33 7.33 -16.96 -0.65
CA TYR A 33 6.40 -16.66 -1.73
C TYR A 33 4.93 -16.69 -1.30
N THR A 34 4.55 -17.66 -0.46
CA THR A 34 3.18 -17.75 0.07
C THR A 34 2.85 -16.53 0.95
N GLU A 35 3.77 -16.13 1.82
CA GLU A 35 3.61 -14.93 2.68
C GLU A 35 3.52 -13.65 1.82
N TRP A 36 4.41 -13.50 0.84
CA TRP A 36 4.36 -12.37 -0.09
C TRP A 36 3.03 -12.29 -0.86
N PHE A 37 2.56 -13.41 -1.42
CA PHE A 37 1.33 -13.44 -2.20
C PHE A 37 0.09 -13.14 -1.35
N SER A 38 0.03 -13.69 -0.14
CA SER A 38 -1.07 -13.42 0.80
C SER A 38 -1.14 -11.93 1.15
N GLN A 39 0.00 -11.31 1.48
CA GLN A 39 0.04 -9.90 1.84
C GLN A 39 -0.19 -8.98 0.62
N ALA A 40 0.34 -9.32 -0.55
CA ALA A 40 0.06 -8.60 -1.79
C ALA A 40 -1.44 -8.63 -2.15
N SER A 41 -2.13 -9.74 -1.87
CA SER A 41 -3.58 -9.85 -2.05
C SER A 41 -4.34 -8.86 -1.15
N LYS A 42 -3.90 -8.68 0.11
CA LYS A 42 -4.51 -7.67 1.00
C LYS A 42 -4.35 -6.24 0.47
N LEU A 43 -3.16 -5.87 -0.02
CA LEU A 43 -2.94 -4.55 -0.64
C LEU A 43 -3.88 -4.33 -1.84
N ARG A 44 -4.00 -5.34 -2.71
CA ARG A 44 -4.89 -5.27 -3.87
C ARG A 44 -6.35 -5.12 -3.45
N ASP A 45 -6.80 -5.94 -2.52
CA ASP A 45 -8.20 -5.95 -2.09
C ASP A 45 -8.57 -4.64 -1.40
N GLU A 46 -7.63 -4.06 -0.64
CA GLU A 46 -7.79 -2.74 -0.04
C GLU A 46 -7.88 -1.62 -1.09
N ALA A 47 -7.00 -1.63 -2.09
CA ALA A 47 -7.06 -0.65 -3.18
C ALA A 47 -8.37 -0.73 -3.97
N LEU A 48 -8.89 -1.94 -4.20
CA LEU A 48 -10.19 -2.13 -4.86
C LEU A 48 -11.35 -1.64 -3.99
N ARG A 49 -11.33 -1.95 -2.68
CA ARG A 49 -12.32 -1.46 -1.72
C ARG A 49 -12.37 0.07 -1.73
N PHE A 50 -11.21 0.72 -1.67
CA PHE A 50 -11.13 2.18 -1.68
C PHE A 50 -11.60 2.78 -3.00
N ALA A 51 -11.21 2.20 -4.14
CA ALA A 51 -11.67 2.65 -5.44
C ALA A 51 -13.20 2.58 -5.54
N GLN A 52 -13.81 1.47 -5.09
CA GLN A 52 -15.26 1.31 -5.06
C GLN A 52 -15.94 2.39 -4.19
N ASP A 53 -15.44 2.59 -2.97
CA ASP A 53 -15.96 3.62 -2.05
C ASP A 53 -15.87 5.03 -2.67
N ARG A 54 -14.73 5.34 -3.31
CA ARG A 54 -14.53 6.60 -4.02
C ARG A 54 -15.55 6.79 -5.14
N PHE A 55 -15.75 5.78 -5.99
CA PHE A 55 -16.73 5.83 -7.07
C PHE A 55 -18.15 6.06 -6.55
N THR A 56 -18.55 5.41 -5.45
CA THR A 56 -19.86 5.64 -4.83
C THR A 56 -20.01 7.10 -4.37
N LYS A 57 -19.01 7.65 -3.68
CA LYS A 57 -19.02 9.05 -3.22
C LYS A 57 -19.03 10.07 -4.37
N GLU A 58 -18.33 9.79 -5.46
CA GLU A 58 -18.36 10.61 -6.68
C GLU A 58 -19.78 10.64 -7.29
N LEU A 59 -20.44 9.49 -7.37
CA LEU A 59 -21.81 9.41 -7.86
C LEU A 59 -22.78 10.16 -6.94
N GLU A 60 -22.67 9.99 -5.63
CA GLU A 60 -23.47 10.73 -4.66
C GLU A 60 -23.28 12.24 -4.81
N ALA A 61 -22.03 12.71 -4.90
CA ALA A 61 -21.73 14.12 -5.12
C ALA A 61 -22.33 14.63 -6.44
N ALA A 62 -22.20 13.88 -7.54
CA ALA A 62 -22.82 14.24 -8.81
C ALA A 62 -24.35 14.38 -8.70
N THR A 63 -25.02 13.49 -7.95
CA THR A 63 -26.47 13.62 -7.70
C THR A 63 -26.81 14.86 -6.87
N GLN A 64 -25.94 15.27 -5.95
CA GLN A 64 -26.13 16.47 -5.14
C GLN A 64 -25.90 17.73 -5.98
N PHE A 65 -24.85 17.77 -6.80
CA PHE A 65 -24.59 18.87 -7.74
C PHE A 65 -25.75 19.08 -8.71
N ALA A 66 -26.34 17.99 -9.23
CA ALA A 66 -27.49 18.07 -10.12
C ALA A 66 -28.75 18.68 -9.47
N ARG A 67 -28.81 18.75 -8.14
CA ARG A 67 -29.92 19.35 -7.39
C ARG A 67 -29.67 20.80 -6.99
N CYS A 68 -28.45 21.30 -7.13
CA CYS A 68 -28.14 22.69 -6.81
C CYS A 68 -28.89 23.64 -7.76
N THR A 69 -29.48 24.68 -7.19
CA THR A 69 -30.29 25.67 -7.92
C THR A 69 -29.56 27.01 -8.11
N ASN A 70 -28.45 27.21 -7.41
CA ASN A 70 -27.67 28.43 -7.48
C ASN A 70 -26.17 28.16 -7.27
N PRO A 71 -25.29 29.10 -7.70
CA PRO A 71 -23.85 28.91 -7.57
C PRO A 71 -23.35 28.79 -6.12
N ALA A 72 -24.02 29.43 -5.15
CA ALA A 72 -23.58 29.36 -3.75
C ALA A 72 -23.70 27.94 -3.18
N GLU A 73 -24.78 27.23 -3.53
CA GLU A 73 -24.95 25.81 -3.21
C GLU A 73 -23.87 24.93 -3.85
N VAL A 74 -23.52 25.21 -5.11
CA VAL A 74 -22.45 24.49 -5.82
C VAL A 74 -21.11 24.66 -5.11
N PHE A 75 -20.72 25.90 -4.77
CA PHE A 75 -19.44 26.15 -4.09
C PHE A 75 -19.39 25.56 -2.68
N ALA A 76 -20.49 25.61 -1.93
CA ALA A 76 -20.56 24.98 -0.62
C ALA A 76 -20.37 23.46 -0.72
N LEU A 77 -21.06 22.83 -1.67
CA LEU A 77 -20.95 21.40 -1.92
C LEU A 77 -19.55 21.00 -2.43
N GLU A 78 -18.96 21.79 -3.33
CA GLU A 78 -17.60 21.56 -3.85
C GLU A 78 -16.56 21.63 -2.72
N ALA A 79 -16.65 22.63 -1.84
CA ALA A 79 -15.74 22.77 -0.72
C ALA A 79 -15.85 21.58 0.26
N GLU A 80 -17.08 21.16 0.59
CA GLU A 80 -17.32 20.00 1.44
C GLU A 80 -16.78 18.72 0.81
N PHE A 81 -17.07 18.51 -0.47
CA PHE A 81 -16.62 17.35 -1.22
C PHE A 81 -15.09 17.28 -1.33
N ALA A 82 -14.44 18.41 -1.64
CA ALA A 82 -12.98 18.49 -1.71
C ALA A 82 -12.34 18.17 -0.36
N SER A 83 -12.87 18.74 0.73
CA SER A 83 -12.37 18.47 2.08
C SER A 83 -12.49 16.99 2.47
N LYS A 84 -13.65 16.38 2.20
CA LYS A 84 -13.86 14.95 2.48
C LYS A 84 -12.96 14.07 1.64
N THR A 85 -12.83 14.38 0.35
CA THR A 85 -11.97 13.64 -0.58
C THR A 85 -10.51 13.67 -0.12
N ALA A 86 -10.01 14.84 0.29
CA ALA A 86 -8.65 14.95 0.83
C ALA A 86 -8.46 14.12 2.11
N ALA A 87 -9.43 14.14 3.03
CA ALA A 87 -9.39 13.34 4.25
C ALA A 87 -9.40 11.83 3.95
N ASP A 88 -10.24 11.39 3.02
CA ASP A 88 -10.34 10.00 2.58
C ASP A 88 -9.00 9.49 2.01
N TYR A 89 -8.38 10.25 1.09
CA TYR A 89 -7.08 9.88 0.51
C TYR A 89 -5.96 9.85 1.55
N LEU A 90 -5.97 10.77 2.51
CA LEU A 90 -4.97 10.77 3.58
C LEU A 90 -5.10 9.53 4.47
N ALA A 91 -6.33 9.21 4.90
CA ALA A 91 -6.60 8.04 5.72
C ALA A 91 -6.26 6.74 4.97
N GLU A 92 -6.64 6.64 3.70
CA GLU A 92 -6.30 5.49 2.87
C GLU A 92 -4.79 5.35 2.66
N GLY A 93 -4.11 6.47 2.40
CA GLY A 93 -2.65 6.50 2.24
C GLY A 93 -1.94 5.97 3.49
N GLN A 94 -2.40 6.35 4.68
CA GLN A 94 -1.88 5.82 5.95
C GLN A 94 -2.08 4.30 6.04
N LYS A 95 -3.26 3.80 5.66
CA LYS A 95 -3.56 2.36 5.66
C LYS A 95 -2.69 1.58 4.66
N MET A 96 -2.49 2.11 3.47
CA MET A 96 -1.63 1.49 2.45
C MET A 96 -0.16 1.44 2.90
N VAL A 97 0.33 2.49 3.55
CA VAL A 97 1.69 2.49 4.14
C VAL A 97 1.81 1.41 5.21
N GLU A 98 0.79 1.22 6.04
CA GLU A 98 0.79 0.18 7.07
C GLU A 98 0.78 -1.23 6.45
N LEU A 99 -0.04 -1.48 5.43
CA LEU A 99 -0.04 -2.76 4.71
C LEU A 99 1.32 -3.06 4.03
N ILE A 100 1.98 -2.03 3.49
CA ILE A 100 3.34 -2.16 2.94
C ILE A 100 4.35 -2.47 4.04
N ARG A 101 4.21 -1.87 5.22
CA ARG A 101 5.04 -2.16 6.39
C ARG A 101 4.89 -3.62 6.83
N GLU A 102 3.66 -4.10 6.96
CA GLU A 102 3.36 -5.50 7.29
C GLU A 102 3.95 -6.48 6.27
N LEU A 103 3.86 -6.15 4.97
CA LEU A 103 4.49 -6.93 3.91
C LEU A 103 6.01 -7.01 4.08
N ALA A 104 6.67 -5.88 4.35
CA ALA A 104 8.11 -5.82 4.54
C ALA A 104 8.57 -6.59 5.79
N GLU A 105 7.83 -6.48 6.90
CA GLU A 105 8.10 -7.20 8.14
C GLU A 105 7.93 -8.71 7.97
N GLY A 106 6.85 -9.15 7.31
CA GLY A 106 6.59 -10.57 7.02
C GLY A 106 7.75 -11.22 6.24
N VAL A 107 8.21 -10.57 5.17
CA VAL A 107 9.33 -11.06 4.34
C VAL A 107 10.67 -11.10 5.11
N SER A 108 10.87 -10.21 6.08
CA SER A 108 12.11 -10.13 6.86
C SER A 108 12.26 -11.20 7.95
N SER A 109 11.18 -11.92 8.29
CA SER A 109 11.14 -12.86 9.42
C SER A 109 11.63 -14.28 9.11
N SER A 110 12.22 -14.52 7.94
CA SER A 110 12.82 -15.81 7.55
C SER A 110 14.14 -16.09 8.31
N PRO A 111 14.45 -17.35 8.70
CA PRO A 111 15.28 -17.64 9.88
C PRO A 111 16.73 -17.16 9.76
N LYS A 112 17.20 -16.48 10.81
CA LYS A 112 18.63 -16.23 11.03
C LYS A 112 19.38 -17.57 11.06
N ALA A 113 20.33 -17.74 10.15
CA ALA A 113 21.22 -18.89 10.12
C ALA A 113 21.91 -19.08 11.48
N HIS A 114 21.69 -20.24 12.07
CA HIS A 114 22.33 -20.67 13.31
C HIS A 114 23.84 -20.80 13.05
N LYS A 115 24.65 -19.89 13.58
CA LYS A 115 26.11 -20.06 13.64
C LYS A 115 26.42 -21.08 14.74
N THR A 116 26.70 -22.32 14.36
CA THR A 116 27.40 -23.28 15.22
C THR A 116 28.90 -23.07 15.05
N HIS A 117 29.53 -22.50 16.07
CA HIS A 117 30.99 -22.52 16.23
C HIS A 117 31.36 -23.84 16.93
N HIS A 118 32.21 -24.65 16.29
CA HIS A 118 33.05 -25.66 16.93
C HIS A 118 34.49 -25.40 16.51
#